data_AF-A0A3A0D603-F1
#
_entry.id   AF-A0A3A0D603-F1
#
_cell.length_a   1.000
_cell.length_b   1.000
_cell.length_c   1.000
_cell.angle_alpha   90.00
_cell.angle_beta   90.00
_cell.angle_gamma   90.00
#
_symmetry.space_group_name_H-M   'P 1'
#
loop_
_entity.id
_entity.type
_entity.pdbx_description
1 polymer ?
#
loop_
_entity_poly.entity_id
_entity_poly.type
_entity_poly.pdbx_seq_one_letter_code
_entity_poly.pdbx_strand_id
1 'polypeptide(L)'
;MDRYAFIGDRTRNCNCLQRNISMPAKIAIGLLVVLAISTASGGAEPIAKIPDADFDRLLKAIKPQPDESPWREIPWLTDVTEARRKASAEDKPIVILTAADGSPLSRT
;
A
#
# COMPACT_ATOMS: atom_id res chain seq x y z
N MET A 1 -5.10 58.19 53.83
CA MET A 1 -6.33 58.59 53.10
C MET A 1 -6.58 57.54 52.03
N ASP A 2 -7.73 56.91 51.83
CA ASP A 2 -9.01 56.74 52.52
C ASP A 2 -9.55 55.42 51.94
N ARG A 3 -9.84 54.41 52.76
CA ARG A 3 -11.21 53.93 53.07
C ARG A 3 -12.22 54.09 51.92
N TYR A 4 -12.74 52.98 51.42
CA TYR A 4 -14.19 52.67 51.43
C TYR A 4 -14.40 51.16 51.35
N ALA A 5 -15.38 50.70 52.12
CA ALA A 5 -15.84 49.33 52.27
C ALA A 5 -17.25 49.18 51.69
N PHE A 6 -17.63 47.91 51.41
CA PHE A 6 -19.02 47.39 51.41
C PHE A 6 -19.91 47.87 50.22
N ILE A 7 -20.70 47.08 49.47
CA ILE A 7 -21.57 45.90 49.69
C ILE A 7 -21.82 45.21 48.32
N GLY A 8 -22.03 43.89 48.28
CA GLY A 8 -23.06 43.35 47.38
C GLY A 8 -22.78 42.02 46.66
N ASP A 9 -23.12 40.94 47.37
CA ASP A 9 -23.44 39.59 46.88
C ASP A 9 -24.10 39.50 45.48
N ARG A 10 -23.59 38.59 44.64
CA ARG A 10 -24.48 37.66 43.93
C ARG A 10 -23.74 36.39 43.49
N THR A 11 -23.89 35.37 44.32
CA THR A 11 -23.99 33.96 43.89
C THR A 11 -24.45 33.78 42.43
N ARG A 12 -23.67 33.04 41.64
CA ARG A 12 -24.17 31.99 40.71
C ARG A 12 -23.01 31.23 40.07
N ASN A 13 -22.83 30.01 40.57
CA ASN A 13 -22.23 28.88 39.88
C ASN A 13 -22.51 28.90 38.37
N CYS A 14 -21.49 29.13 37.56
CA CYS A 14 -21.49 28.74 36.15
C CYS A 14 -21.15 27.24 36.09
N ASN A 15 -22.15 26.41 36.36
CA ASN A 15 -22.15 25.02 35.90
C ASN A 15 -22.31 25.03 34.37
N CYS A 16 -21.20 25.10 33.65
CA CYS A 16 -21.16 24.89 32.20
C CYS A 16 -20.00 23.96 31.87
N LEU A 17 -20.36 22.75 31.42
CA LEU A 17 -19.51 21.74 30.78
C LEU A 17 -18.61 20.87 31.67
N GLN A 18 -19.21 20.10 32.57
CA GLN A 18 -18.92 18.66 32.59
C GLN A 18 -20.03 17.94 31.81
N ARG A 19 -19.88 17.91 30.48
CA ARG A 19 -20.67 17.00 29.63
C ARG A 19 -20.10 15.61 29.85
N ASN A 20 -20.66 14.93 30.84
CA ASN A 20 -20.46 13.50 31.06
C ASN A 20 -20.81 12.79 29.75
N ILE A 21 -19.80 12.31 29.02
CA ILE A 21 -19.98 11.53 27.81
C ILE A 21 -20.36 10.12 28.27
N SER A 22 -21.57 9.99 28.81
CA SER A 22 -22.20 8.70 29.04
C SER A 22 -22.45 8.10 27.66
N MET A 23 -21.51 7.27 27.19
CA MET A 23 -21.78 6.39 26.08
C MET A 23 -22.93 5.49 26.52
N PRO A 24 -24.13 5.57 25.91
CA PRO A 24 -25.20 4.64 26.25
C PRO A 24 -24.68 3.23 25.98
N ALA A 25 -24.85 2.32 26.94
CA ALA A 25 -24.31 0.96 26.90
C ALA A 25 -24.62 0.21 25.57
N LYS A 26 -25.70 0.59 24.89
CA LYS A 26 -26.09 0.09 23.56
C LYS A 26 -25.05 0.40 22.46
N ILE A 27 -24.40 1.57 22.49
CA ILE A 27 -23.36 1.95 21.54
C ILE A 27 -22.06 1.17 21.82
N ALA A 28 -21.71 1.01 23.10
CA ALA A 28 -20.55 0.20 23.48
C ALA A 28 -20.72 -1.28 23.07
N ILE A 29 -21.92 -1.84 23.26
CA ILE A 29 -22.26 -3.20 22.83
C ILE A 29 -22.25 -3.32 21.30
N GLY A 30 -22.83 -2.37 20.58
CA GLY A 30 -22.82 -2.37 19.11
C GLY A 30 -21.41 -2.32 18.53
N LEU A 31 -20.52 -1.50 19.11
CA LEU A 31 -19.12 -1.41 18.69
C LEU A 31 -18.35 -2.72 18.98
N LEU A 32 -18.63 -3.36 20.11
CA LEU A 32 -18.02 -4.63 20.51
C LEU A 32 -18.49 -5.79 19.62
N VAL A 33 -19.76 -5.80 19.18
CA VAL A 33 -20.29 -6.76 18.22
C VAL A 33 -19.64 -6.58 16.83
N VAL A 34 -19.49 -5.34 16.34
CA VAL A 34 -18.84 -5.08 15.04
C VAL A 34 -17.36 -5.45 15.05
N LEU A 35 -16.66 -5.21 16.17
CA LEU A 35 -15.26 -5.60 16.33
C LEU A 35 -15.09 -7.13 16.38
N ALA A 36 -16.01 -7.85 17.04
CA ALA A 36 -15.99 -9.31 17.12
C ALA A 36 -16.28 -10.00 15.77
N ILE A 37 -17.06 -9.37 14.88
CA ILE A 37 -17.34 -9.91 13.54
C ILE A 37 -16.12 -9.74 12.61
N SER A 38 -15.36 -8.66 12.78
CA SER A 38 -14.21 -8.36 11.91
C SER A 38 -13.01 -9.28 12.13
N THR A 39 -12.85 -9.88 13.32
CA THR A 39 -11.77 -10.83 13.61
C THR A 39 -12.04 -12.25 13.10
N ALA A 40 -13.28 -12.59 12.75
CA ALA A 40 -13.66 -13.93 12.31
C ALA A 40 -13.37 -14.20 10.82
N SER A 41 -13.12 -13.17 10.00
CA SER A 41 -12.94 -13.31 8.55
C SER A 41 -11.47 -13.45 8.10
N GLY A 42 -10.53 -13.48 9.04
CA GLY A 42 -9.08 -13.58 8.78
C GLY A 42 -8.53 -15.01 8.87
N GLY A 43 -9.33 -16.03 8.56
CA GLY A 43 -8.83 -17.40 8.45
C GLY A 43 -7.89 -17.49 7.25
N ALA A 44 -6.57 -17.48 7.50
CA ALA A 44 -5.60 -17.82 6.47
C ALA A 44 -5.97 -19.20 5.93
N GLU A 45 -6.36 -19.27 4.66
CA GLU A 45 -6.58 -20.54 3.99
C GLU A 45 -5.31 -21.37 4.16
N PRO A 46 -5.40 -22.63 4.65
CA PRO A 46 -4.23 -23.45 4.82
C PRO A 46 -3.50 -23.56 3.48
N ILE A 47 -2.32 -22.93 3.37
CA ILE A 47 -1.50 -23.03 2.17
C ILE A 47 -1.09 -24.48 2.03
N ALA A 48 -1.62 -25.15 1.00
CA ALA A 48 -1.29 -26.53 0.72
C ALA A 48 0.23 -26.65 0.57
N LYS A 49 0.85 -27.47 1.44
CA LYS A 49 2.29 -27.74 1.33
C LYS A 49 2.54 -28.55 0.06
N ILE A 50 3.41 -28.02 -0.79
CA ILE A 50 3.94 -28.76 -1.93
C ILE A 50 4.92 -29.82 -1.38
N PRO A 51 4.78 -31.10 -1.76
CA PRO A 51 5.74 -32.14 -1.38
C PRO A 51 7.15 -31.84 -1.88
N ASP A 52 8.19 -32.11 -1.07
CA ASP A 52 9.59 -31.92 -1.48
C ASP A 52 9.95 -32.73 -2.73
N ALA A 53 9.30 -33.88 -2.93
CA ALA A 53 9.46 -34.73 -4.11
C ALA A 53 9.05 -34.05 -5.44
N ASP A 54 8.23 -32.99 -5.38
CA ASP A 54 7.82 -32.23 -6.57
C ASP A 54 8.85 -31.19 -7.00
N PHE A 55 9.91 -30.96 -6.21
CA PHE A 55 10.87 -29.87 -6.44
C PHE A 55 11.47 -29.91 -7.85
N ASP A 56 11.98 -31.05 -8.29
CA ASP A 56 12.63 -31.15 -9.61
C ASP A 56 11.66 -30.92 -10.77
N ARG A 57 10.43 -31.44 -10.63
CA ARG A 57 9.36 -31.26 -11.62
C ARG A 57 8.98 -29.79 -11.73
N LEU A 58 8.80 -29.12 -10.59
CA LEU A 58 8.42 -27.72 -10.55
C LEU A 58 9.56 -26.81 -10.99
N LEU A 59 10.78 -27.06 -10.53
CA LEU A 59 11.96 -26.31 -10.95
C LEU A 59 12.16 -26.40 -12.46
N LYS A 60 11.98 -27.59 -13.04
CA LYS A 60 12.03 -27.78 -14.49
C LYS A 60 10.95 -26.97 -15.20
N ALA A 61 9.75 -26.86 -14.65
CA ALA A 61 8.65 -26.09 -15.23
C ALA A 61 8.80 -24.57 -15.07
N ILE A 62 9.39 -24.11 -13.96
CA ILE A 62 9.58 -22.68 -13.66
C ILE A 62 10.75 -22.09 -14.45
N LYS A 63 11.79 -22.90 -14.72
CA LYS A 63 12.90 -22.44 -15.54
C LYS A 63 12.40 -22.09 -16.95
N PRO A 64 12.95 -21.03 -17.57
CA PRO A 64 12.65 -20.72 -18.96
C PRO A 64 12.91 -21.94 -19.85
N GLN A 65 11.93 -22.32 -20.65
CA GLN A 65 12.08 -23.36 -21.64
C GLN A 65 12.84 -22.83 -22.87
N PRO A 66 13.49 -23.71 -23.65
CA PRO A 66 13.94 -23.35 -24.99
C PRO A 66 12.79 -22.69 -25.77
N ASP A 67 13.10 -21.65 -26.54
CA ASP A 67 12.17 -20.92 -27.40
C ASP A 67 11.04 -20.13 -26.69
N GLU A 68 10.98 -20.14 -25.36
CA GLU A 68 9.95 -19.39 -24.60
C GLU A 68 10.17 -17.87 -24.68
N SER A 69 11.42 -17.44 -24.88
CA SER A 69 11.77 -16.01 -24.87
C SER A 69 12.73 -15.63 -26.01
N PRO A 70 12.30 -15.70 -27.28
CA PRO A 70 13.16 -15.36 -28.43
C PRO A 70 13.67 -13.92 -28.39
N TRP A 71 12.91 -13.03 -27.75
CA TRP A 71 13.31 -11.65 -27.52
C TRP A 71 14.58 -11.51 -26.68
N ARG A 72 15.00 -12.52 -25.89
CA ARG A 72 16.27 -12.48 -25.14
C ARG A 72 17.50 -12.65 -26.02
N GLU A 73 17.34 -13.22 -27.21
CA GLU A 73 18.44 -13.49 -28.15
C GLU A 73 18.77 -12.26 -29.01
N ILE A 74 17.86 -11.28 -29.05
CA ILE A 74 18.07 -10.03 -29.76
C ILE A 74 19.20 -9.25 -29.05
N PRO A 75 20.23 -8.78 -29.79
CA PRO A 75 21.31 -7.98 -29.22
C PRO A 75 20.82 -6.55 -28.96
N TRP A 76 20.03 -6.38 -27.90
CA TRP A 76 19.45 -5.09 -27.52
C TRP A 76 20.52 -4.05 -27.25
N LEU A 77 20.29 -2.83 -27.72
CA LEU A 77 21.05 -1.66 -27.28
C LEU A 77 20.51 -1.21 -25.92
N THR A 78 21.38 -1.17 -24.92
CA THR A 78 21.02 -0.78 -23.54
C THR A 78 21.17 0.72 -23.27
N ASP A 79 21.76 1.46 -24.21
CA ASP A 79 21.87 2.92 -24.17
C ASP A 79 20.88 3.55 -25.16
N VAL A 80 19.91 4.29 -24.63
CA VAL A 80 18.86 4.97 -25.40
C VAL A 80 19.43 6.04 -26.35
N THR A 81 20.51 6.71 -25.95
CA THR A 81 21.16 7.76 -26.77
C THR A 81 21.80 7.15 -28.00
N GLU A 82 22.52 6.03 -27.82
CA GLU A 82 23.12 5.29 -28.92
C GLU A 82 22.07 4.66 -29.84
N ALA A 83 21.01 4.07 -29.26
CA ALA A 83 19.89 3.53 -30.02
C ALA A 83 19.22 4.62 -30.89
N ARG A 84 19.03 5.82 -30.33
CA ARG A 84 18.47 6.97 -31.06
C ARG A 84 19.35 7.43 -32.21
N ARG A 85 20.67 7.53 -31.98
CA ARG A 85 21.62 7.91 -33.02
C ARG A 85 21.60 6.91 -34.19
N LYS A 86 21.61 5.61 -33.89
CA LYS A 86 21.57 4.54 -34.89
C LYS A 86 20.25 4.55 -35.68
N ALA A 87 19.12 4.64 -34.99
CA ALA A 87 17.80 4.68 -35.61
C ALA A 87 17.64 5.88 -36.56
N SER A 88 18.13 7.06 -36.16
CA SER A 88 18.12 8.25 -37.01
C SER A 88 19.04 8.11 -38.23
N ALA A 89 20.20 7.46 -38.09
CA ALA A 89 21.13 7.24 -39.20
C ALA A 89 20.61 6.21 -40.21
N GLU A 90 19.84 5.23 -39.75
CA GLU A 90 19.25 4.16 -40.58
C GLU A 90 17.83 4.48 -41.09
N ASP A 91 17.27 5.64 -40.73
CA ASP A 91 15.87 6.02 -41.00
C ASP A 91 14.85 4.95 -40.54
N LYS A 92 15.03 4.44 -39.30
CA LYS A 92 14.21 3.38 -38.70
C LYS A 92 13.57 3.82 -37.39
N PRO A 93 12.39 3.28 -37.03
CA PRO A 93 11.78 3.52 -35.73
C PRO A 93 12.53 2.81 -34.60
N ILE A 94 12.39 3.31 -33.37
CA ILE A 94 12.94 2.69 -32.14
C ILE A 94 11.84 1.90 -31.44
N VAL A 95 12.17 0.69 -31.00
CA VAL A 95 11.35 -0.11 -30.08
C VAL A 95 12.07 -0.17 -28.73
N ILE A 96 11.36 0.16 -27.66
CA ILE A 96 11.86 0.06 -26.29
C ILE A 96 11.08 -1.06 -25.59
N LEU A 97 11.80 -2.11 -25.17
CA LEU A 97 11.25 -3.17 -24.33
C LEU A 97 11.66 -2.92 -22.88
N THR A 98 10.69 -2.77 -22.00
CA THR A 98 10.92 -2.71 -20.55
C THR A 98 10.13 -3.79 -19.85
N ALA A 99 10.64 -4.27 -18.72
CA ALA A 99 9.99 -5.28 -17.89
C ALA A 99 9.87 -4.78 -16.44
N ALA A 100 8.86 -5.26 -15.73
CA ALA A 100 8.49 -4.82 -14.39
C ALA A 100 8.23 -3.29 -14.32
N ASP A 101 9.02 -2.55 -13.54
CA ASP A 101 8.82 -1.11 -13.29
C ASP A 101 9.72 -0.20 -14.15
N GLY A 102 10.61 -0.78 -14.97
CA GLY A 102 11.68 -0.06 -15.65
C GLY A 102 11.16 1.02 -16.59
N SER A 103 11.01 2.24 -16.08
CA SER A 103 10.76 3.42 -16.91
C SER A 103 11.97 3.63 -17.82
N PRO A 104 11.78 3.73 -19.14
CA PRO A 104 12.90 4.02 -20.05
C PRO A 104 13.43 5.45 -19.88
N LEU A 105 12.74 6.30 -19.11
CA LEU A 105 13.07 7.70 -18.86
C LEU A 105 13.38 7.99 -17.39
N SER A 106 13.72 6.96 -16.61
CA SER A 106 13.91 7.04 -15.15
C SER A 106 12.61 7.43 -14.40
N ARG A 107 12.64 7.31 -13.07
CA ARG A 107 11.62 7.84 -12.16
C ARG A 107 12.20 9.15 -11.58
N THR A 108 11.59 10.28 -11.91
CA THR A 108 11.85 11.56 -11.24
C THR A 108 11.21 11.60 -9.87
#